data_AF-A0A836MBP8-F1
#
_entry.id   AF-A0A836MBP8-F1
#
_cell.length_a   1.000
_cell.length_b   1.000
_cell.length_c   1.000
_cell.angle_alpha   90.00
_cell.angle_beta   90.00
_cell.angle_gamma   90.00
#
_symmetry.space_group_name_H-M   'P 1'
#
loop_
_entity.id
_entity.type
_entity.pdbx_description
1 polymer ?
#
loop_
_entity_poly.entity_id
_entity_poly.type
_entity_poly.pdbx_seq_one_letter_code
_entity_poly.pdbx_strand_id
1 'polypeptide(L)'
;NLEDLIIDCMDAVGHGFSALEIEWAFNGKVWYPNAFMHRPQSWFKWDKLDNLLLKTPQNQTGEPLRPYGWVVHTHKSRSTQSARNNLFRTLAWLYMFKHYSIHDFAEFLELYGMPIRIGKYGAGATKDEKQTLKRALAEIGHNAAGIMPESMSIELHNAANAGGSSGNNPFLQMVDWCEKSIARLILGQTLTSGADGKSSTNALGNVHNEVRRDLLVSDVKQLGQTFTQQIILPYLLINFPNVDPARIPTFEFDTKEPADLALFAESLPKLVDIGLQIPANWARDKLGIPEVQEGEVVLGRVAQPTQAVGLSDRVVKSPYCPCGCGGKVHVFSAQSGFDEQAFLDSSLDEALENVDFNAQLDPMIKQVVSMLHRCGSYEEASEKLAELYPKLHSKQHFDYLNKAMFLSELLGVSRAS
;
A
#
# COMPACT_ATOMS: atom_id res chain seq x y z
N ASN A 1 -25.80 -13.13 -1.04
CA ASN A 1 -24.69 -12.84 -1.98
C ASN A 1 -23.41 -13.48 -1.41
N LEU A 2 -22.43 -13.87 -2.22
CA LEU A 2 -21.12 -14.37 -1.73
C LEU A 2 -20.36 -13.25 -0.99
N GLU A 3 -20.49 -12.01 -1.46
CA GLU A 3 -19.85 -10.84 -0.84
C GLU A 3 -20.37 -10.61 0.58
N ASP A 4 -21.69 -10.69 0.77
CA ASP A 4 -22.31 -10.59 2.11
C ASP A 4 -21.80 -11.69 3.04
N LEU A 5 -21.71 -12.94 2.55
CA LEU A 5 -21.16 -14.06 3.32
C LEU A 5 -19.72 -13.79 3.77
N ILE A 6 -18.88 -13.22 2.89
CA ILE A 6 -17.50 -12.88 3.23
C ILE A 6 -17.47 -11.79 4.31
N ILE A 7 -18.25 -10.72 4.15
CA ILE A 7 -18.33 -9.62 5.13
C ILE A 7 -18.82 -10.14 6.48
N ASP A 8 -19.89 -10.94 6.49
CA ASP A 8 -20.45 -11.52 7.71
C ASP A 8 -19.46 -12.46 8.40
N CYS A 9 -18.70 -13.26 7.64
CA CYS A 9 -17.62 -14.07 8.21
C CYS A 9 -16.53 -13.20 8.83
N MET A 10 -16.15 -12.09 8.18
CA MET A 10 -15.07 -11.21 8.63
C MET A 10 -15.36 -10.49 9.96
N ASP A 11 -16.60 -10.48 10.44
CA ASP A 11 -16.91 -10.04 11.81
C ASP A 11 -16.17 -10.88 12.88
N ALA A 12 -15.73 -12.09 12.52
CA ALA A 12 -14.87 -12.95 13.34
C ALA A 12 -13.52 -12.32 13.68
N VAL A 13 -12.98 -11.41 12.87
CA VAL A 13 -11.70 -10.74 13.20
C VAL A 13 -11.83 -9.93 14.49
N GLY A 14 -12.94 -9.19 14.62
CA GLY A 14 -13.26 -8.41 15.82
C GLY A 14 -13.65 -9.29 17.00
N HIS A 15 -14.68 -10.11 16.79
CA HIS A 15 -15.33 -10.90 17.84
C HIS A 15 -14.65 -12.24 18.17
N GLY A 16 -13.68 -12.67 17.37
CA GLY A 16 -12.98 -13.96 17.44
C GLY A 16 -13.68 -15.08 16.66
N PHE A 17 -15.00 -14.98 16.49
CA PHE A 17 -15.80 -15.88 15.67
C PHE A 17 -17.02 -15.15 15.07
N SER A 18 -17.52 -15.69 13.97
CA SER A 18 -18.80 -15.33 13.36
C SER A 18 -19.54 -16.62 13.02
N ALA A 19 -20.85 -16.65 13.30
CA ALA A 19 -21.69 -17.81 13.09
C ALA A 19 -22.88 -17.45 12.21
N LEU A 20 -22.97 -18.14 11.07
CA LEU A 20 -24.03 -17.97 10.10
C LEU A 20 -24.84 -19.25 10.03
N GLU A 21 -26.16 -19.12 10.11
CA GLU A 21 -27.07 -20.25 9.93
C GLU A 21 -27.31 -20.48 8.43
N ILE A 22 -27.20 -21.74 7.99
CA ILE A 22 -27.43 -22.14 6.60
C ILE A 22 -28.90 -22.49 6.44
N GLU A 23 -29.59 -21.76 5.57
CA GLU A 23 -30.91 -22.14 5.08
C GLU A 23 -30.74 -23.09 3.90
N TRP A 24 -31.06 -24.37 4.09
CA TRP A 24 -31.04 -25.37 3.02
C TRP A 24 -32.37 -25.39 2.27
N ALA A 25 -32.30 -25.38 0.95
CA ALA A 25 -33.45 -25.59 0.07
C ALA A 25 -33.23 -26.80 -0.85
N PHE A 26 -34.33 -27.45 -1.24
CA PHE A 26 -34.32 -28.58 -2.15
C PHE A 26 -34.98 -28.18 -3.47
N ASN A 27 -34.25 -28.31 -4.58
CA ASN A 27 -34.78 -27.97 -5.92
C ASN A 27 -35.40 -29.18 -6.67
N GLY A 28 -35.65 -30.30 -5.99
CA GLY A 28 -36.14 -31.53 -6.62
C GLY A 28 -35.04 -32.53 -7.00
N LYS A 29 -33.77 -32.12 -7.02
CA LYS A 29 -32.64 -33.01 -7.33
C LYS A 29 -31.53 -32.95 -6.29
N VAL A 30 -31.18 -31.75 -5.83
CA VAL A 30 -30.10 -31.50 -4.87
C VAL A 30 -30.56 -30.52 -3.79
N TRP A 31 -30.00 -30.69 -2.60
CA TRP A 31 -30.01 -29.71 -1.54
C TRP A 31 -28.92 -28.69 -1.77
N TYR A 32 -29.26 -27.41 -1.70
CA TYR A 32 -28.30 -26.32 -1.88
C TYR A 32 -28.51 -25.25 -0.79
N PRO A 33 -27.45 -24.52 -0.41
CA PRO A 33 -27.60 -23.40 0.51
C PRO A 33 -28.33 -22.27 -0.20
N ASN A 34 -29.52 -21.94 0.27
CA ASN A 34 -30.34 -20.85 -0.24
C ASN A 34 -29.88 -19.49 0.31
N ALA A 35 -29.63 -19.44 1.61
CA ALA A 35 -29.19 -18.24 2.31
C ALA A 35 -28.25 -18.57 3.47
N PHE A 36 -27.38 -17.63 3.79
CA PHE A 36 -26.57 -17.62 4.99
C PHE A 36 -27.05 -16.46 5.86
N MET A 37 -27.51 -16.76 7.07
CA MET A 37 -28.04 -15.75 7.99
C MET A 37 -27.06 -15.52 9.14
N HIS A 38 -26.42 -14.36 9.17
CA HIS A 38 -25.59 -13.97 10.30
C HIS A 38 -26.39 -13.94 11.60
N ARG A 39 -25.90 -14.61 12.64
CA ARG A 39 -26.50 -14.64 13.98
C ARG A 39 -25.60 -13.90 14.97
N PRO A 40 -26.18 -13.06 15.86
CA PRO A 40 -25.40 -12.32 16.85
C PRO A 40 -24.57 -13.25 17.73
N GLN A 41 -23.32 -12.86 18.00
CA GLN A 41 -22.39 -13.61 18.86
C GLN A 41 -22.92 -13.78 20.29
N SER A 42 -23.80 -12.87 20.73
CA SER A 42 -24.47 -12.95 22.03
C SER A 42 -25.38 -14.17 22.17
N TRP A 43 -25.74 -14.87 21.09
CA TRP A 43 -26.51 -16.10 21.13
C TRP A 43 -25.64 -17.31 21.45
N PHE A 44 -24.33 -17.21 21.35
CA PHE A 44 -23.43 -18.34 21.52
C PHE A 44 -22.66 -18.27 22.83
N LYS A 45 -22.08 -19.40 23.21
CA LYS A 45 -21.23 -19.56 24.39
C LYS A 45 -20.20 -20.65 24.15
N TRP A 46 -18.96 -20.39 24.50
CA TRP A 46 -17.90 -21.40 24.51
C TRP A 46 -17.98 -22.25 25.77
N ASP A 47 -17.82 -23.56 25.63
CA ASP A 47 -17.66 -24.49 26.76
C ASP A 47 -16.20 -24.53 27.27
N LYS A 48 -15.91 -25.43 28.23
CA LYS A 48 -14.55 -25.60 28.78
C LYS A 48 -13.60 -26.36 27.83
N LEU A 49 -14.14 -27.02 26.81
CA LEU A 49 -13.42 -27.83 25.83
C LEU A 49 -13.25 -27.09 24.48
N ASP A 50 -13.61 -25.81 24.44
CA ASP A 50 -13.56 -24.95 23.25
C ASP A 50 -14.55 -25.33 22.14
N ASN A 51 -15.71 -25.89 22.51
CA ASN A 51 -16.86 -26.07 21.63
C ASN A 51 -17.79 -24.86 21.70
N LEU A 52 -18.30 -24.44 20.54
CA LEU A 52 -19.30 -23.38 20.44
C LEU A 52 -20.71 -23.96 20.64
N LEU A 53 -21.43 -23.43 21.63
CA LEU A 53 -22.81 -23.82 21.94
C LEU A 53 -23.77 -22.67 21.63
N LEU A 54 -24.98 -23.00 21.18
CA LEU A 54 -26.08 -22.07 20.95
C LEU A 54 -26.95 -21.96 22.19
N LYS A 55 -27.20 -20.75 22.68
CA LYS A 55 -28.13 -20.50 23.79
C LYS A 55 -29.54 -20.38 23.24
N THR A 56 -30.44 -21.21 23.76
CA THR A 56 -31.87 -21.13 23.44
C THR A 56 -32.65 -20.60 24.65
N PRO A 57 -33.87 -20.08 24.45
CA PRO A 57 -34.71 -19.64 25.58
C PRO A 57 -34.95 -20.74 26.61
N GLN A 58 -35.00 -22.00 26.17
CA GLN A 58 -35.19 -23.18 27.01
C GLN A 58 -33.88 -23.63 27.68
N ASN A 59 -32.74 -23.43 27.02
CA ASN A 59 -31.43 -23.84 27.54
C ASN A 59 -30.39 -22.71 27.41
N GLN A 60 -30.26 -21.92 28.48
CA GLN A 60 -29.24 -20.87 28.57
C GLN A 60 -27.82 -21.39 28.78
N THR A 61 -27.64 -22.66 29.15
CA THR A 61 -26.30 -23.25 29.28
C THR A 61 -25.66 -23.55 27.94
N GLY A 62 -26.49 -23.64 26.88
CA GLY A 62 -26.08 -23.87 25.51
C GLY A 62 -26.38 -25.30 25.05
N GLU A 63 -26.76 -25.46 23.79
CA GLU A 63 -26.90 -26.72 23.09
C GLU A 63 -25.88 -26.81 21.93
N PRO A 64 -25.43 -28.01 21.55
CA PRO A 64 -24.51 -28.16 20.43
C PRO A 64 -25.15 -27.69 19.12
N LEU A 65 -24.32 -27.13 18.24
CA LEU A 65 -24.78 -26.70 16.92
C LEU A 65 -25.25 -27.89 16.09
N ARG A 66 -26.35 -27.70 15.37
CA ARG A 66 -26.89 -28.71 14.45
C ARG A 66 -25.85 -29.00 13.35
N PRO A 67 -25.45 -30.27 13.15
CA PRO A 67 -24.52 -30.63 12.08
C PRO A 67 -25.01 -30.12 10.73
N TYR A 68 -24.09 -29.59 9.91
CA TYR A 68 -24.37 -29.05 8.57
C TYR A 68 -25.33 -27.86 8.50
N GLY A 69 -25.80 -27.33 9.64
CA GLY A 69 -26.71 -26.18 9.68
C GLY A 69 -26.01 -24.82 9.83
N TRP A 70 -24.68 -24.79 9.97
CA TRP A 70 -23.94 -23.60 10.36
C TRP A 70 -22.63 -23.45 9.61
N VAL A 71 -22.26 -22.19 9.32
CA VAL A 71 -20.90 -21.77 8.98
C VAL A 71 -20.38 -20.95 10.16
N VAL A 72 -19.48 -21.52 10.93
CA VAL A 72 -18.77 -20.89 12.03
C VAL A 72 -17.35 -20.56 11.58
N HIS A 73 -17.11 -19.31 11.22
CA HIS A 73 -15.77 -18.82 10.93
C HIS A 73 -15.09 -18.39 12.22
N THR A 74 -13.93 -18.97 12.52
CA THR A 74 -13.08 -18.56 13.66
C THR A 74 -11.80 -17.96 13.14
N HIS A 75 -11.54 -16.69 13.46
CA HIS A 75 -10.30 -16.03 13.10
C HIS A 75 -9.21 -16.35 14.13
N LYS A 76 -8.14 -16.99 13.69
CA LYS A 76 -7.07 -17.46 14.57
C LYS A 76 -5.87 -16.52 14.53
N SER A 77 -5.90 -15.53 15.41
CA SER A 77 -4.76 -14.62 15.63
C SER A 77 -3.66 -15.22 16.52
N ARG A 78 -4.00 -16.17 17.40
CA ARG A 78 -3.10 -16.78 18.39
C ARG A 78 -3.41 -18.26 18.61
N SER A 79 -2.46 -19.02 19.16
CA SER A 79 -2.63 -20.44 19.50
C SER A 79 -3.32 -20.67 20.86
N THR A 80 -4.17 -19.74 21.31
CA THR A 80 -4.89 -19.82 22.59
C THR A 80 -6.32 -20.34 22.40
N GLN A 81 -7.05 -20.49 23.52
CA GLN A 81 -8.49 -20.79 23.51
C GLN A 81 -9.24 -19.84 22.55
N SER A 82 -10.16 -20.38 21.77
CA SER A 82 -10.87 -19.66 20.70
C SER A 82 -11.57 -18.40 21.20
N ALA A 83 -12.15 -18.46 22.41
CA ALA A 83 -12.76 -17.32 23.08
C ALA A 83 -11.82 -16.11 23.33
N ARG A 84 -10.50 -16.28 23.25
CA ARG A 84 -9.48 -15.25 23.50
C ARG A 84 -8.84 -14.69 22.24
N ASN A 85 -9.21 -15.20 21.06
CA ASN A 85 -8.60 -14.79 19.78
C ASN A 85 -9.16 -13.46 19.25
N ASN A 86 -10.16 -12.88 19.93
CA ASN A 86 -10.83 -11.64 19.55
C ASN A 86 -9.94 -10.39 19.65
N LEU A 87 -9.94 -9.59 18.58
CA LEU A 87 -9.25 -8.31 18.54
C LEU A 87 -9.88 -7.29 19.50
N PHE A 88 -11.22 -7.26 19.60
CA PHE A 88 -11.94 -6.28 20.42
C PHE A 88 -11.63 -6.37 21.91
N ARG A 89 -11.24 -7.53 22.43
CA ARG A 89 -10.82 -7.66 23.83
C ARG A 89 -9.57 -6.83 24.15
N THR A 90 -8.63 -6.78 23.22
CA THR A 90 -7.41 -5.98 23.39
C THR A 90 -7.71 -4.50 23.16
N LEU A 91 -8.52 -4.20 22.14
CA LEU A 91 -8.91 -2.82 21.81
C LEU A 91 -9.80 -2.17 22.88
N ALA A 92 -10.57 -2.94 23.65
CA ALA A 92 -11.45 -2.41 24.72
C ALA A 92 -10.68 -1.56 25.73
N TRP A 93 -9.47 -1.96 26.12
CA TRP A 93 -8.63 -1.20 27.05
C TRP A 93 -8.18 0.13 26.45
N LEU A 94 -7.71 0.10 25.20
CA LEU A 94 -7.28 1.31 24.50
C LEU A 94 -8.45 2.27 24.27
N TYR A 95 -9.63 1.74 23.95
CA TYR A 95 -10.85 2.53 23.86
C TYR A 95 -11.19 3.20 25.18
N MET A 96 -11.16 2.47 26.30
CA MET A 96 -11.41 3.03 27.64
C MET A 96 -10.42 4.13 28.00
N PHE A 97 -9.11 3.89 27.83
CA PHE A 97 -8.09 4.90 28.13
C PHE A 97 -8.24 6.15 27.27
N LYS A 98 -8.52 5.98 25.97
CA LYS A 98 -8.83 7.10 25.08
C LYS A 98 -10.07 7.87 25.55
N HIS A 99 -11.15 7.16 25.88
CA HIS A 99 -12.41 7.80 26.28
C HIS A 99 -12.27 8.60 27.57
N TYR A 100 -11.62 8.04 28.60
CA TYR A 100 -11.32 8.78 29.83
C TYR A 100 -10.41 9.99 29.58
N SER A 101 -9.37 9.85 28.76
CA SER A 101 -8.47 10.97 28.45
C SER A 101 -9.19 12.13 27.76
N ILE A 102 -10.15 11.84 26.86
CA ILE A 102 -10.97 12.87 26.21
C ILE A 102 -11.92 13.53 27.22
N HIS A 103 -12.52 12.74 28.11
CA HIS A 103 -13.40 13.25 29.16
C HIS A 103 -12.64 14.18 30.11
N ASP A 104 -11.50 13.74 30.64
CA ASP A 104 -10.65 14.53 31.52
C ASP A 104 -10.12 15.78 30.81
N PHE A 105 -9.84 15.69 29.51
CA PHE A 105 -9.47 16.86 28.72
C PHE A 105 -10.61 17.87 28.59
N ALA A 106 -11.86 17.41 28.41
CA ALA A 106 -13.02 18.28 28.38
C ALA A 106 -13.23 18.99 29.73
N GLU A 107 -13.10 18.27 30.85
CA GLU A 107 -13.16 18.86 32.19
C GLU A 107 -12.01 19.86 32.43
N PHE A 108 -10.80 19.52 31.97
CA PHE A 108 -9.66 20.44 32.02
C PHE A 108 -9.94 21.72 31.22
N LEU A 109 -10.52 21.62 30.03
CA LEU A 109 -10.91 22.78 29.23
C LEU A 109 -12.03 23.59 29.90
N GLU A 110 -12.95 22.96 30.64
CA GLU A 110 -13.98 23.66 31.40
C GLU A 110 -13.38 24.45 32.57
N LEU A 111 -12.47 23.83 33.34
CA LEU A 111 -11.87 24.44 34.53
C LEU A 111 -10.83 25.52 34.21
N TYR A 112 -9.99 25.26 33.20
CA TYR A 112 -8.87 26.15 32.83
C TYR A 112 -9.15 27.02 31.60
N GLY A 113 -10.22 26.74 30.85
CA GLY A 113 -10.65 27.59 29.73
C GLY A 113 -11.26 28.91 30.17
N MET A 114 -11.59 29.06 31.46
CA MET A 114 -12.13 30.30 32.01
C MET A 114 -11.44 30.69 33.33
N PRO A 115 -10.79 31.87 33.42
CA PRO A 115 -10.16 32.29 34.66
C PRO A 115 -11.21 32.53 35.76
N ILE A 116 -10.95 31.97 36.94
CA ILE A 116 -11.74 32.24 38.16
C ILE A 116 -11.50 33.70 38.58
N ARG A 117 -12.58 34.44 38.81
CA ARG A 117 -12.52 35.85 39.22
C ARG A 117 -12.68 35.94 40.74
N ILE A 118 -11.70 36.57 41.40
CA ILE A 118 -11.67 36.76 42.84
C ILE A 118 -11.65 38.26 43.15
N GLY A 119 -12.68 38.73 43.85
CA GLY A 119 -12.78 40.12 44.33
C GLY A 119 -12.19 40.24 45.73
N LYS A 120 -11.28 41.18 45.95
CA LYS A 120 -10.69 41.46 47.26
C LYS A 120 -11.41 42.63 47.95
N TYR A 121 -11.60 42.56 49.26
CA TYR A 121 -12.16 43.66 50.07
C TYR A 121 -11.29 43.97 51.29
N GLY A 122 -11.22 45.25 51.68
CA GLY A 122 -10.40 45.71 52.82
C GLY A 122 -10.98 45.34 54.20
N ALA A 123 -10.14 45.42 55.24
CA ALA A 123 -10.47 45.02 56.62
C ALA A 123 -11.61 45.84 57.28
N GLY A 124 -12.04 46.95 56.67
CA GLY A 124 -13.15 47.79 57.13
C GLY A 124 -14.45 47.67 56.32
N ALA A 125 -14.52 46.77 55.33
CA ALA A 125 -15.68 46.70 54.44
C ALA A 125 -16.96 46.27 55.19
N THR A 126 -18.03 47.05 55.00
CA THR A 126 -19.37 46.79 55.55
C THR A 126 -20.04 45.60 54.88
N LYS A 127 -21.11 45.07 55.50
CA LYS A 127 -21.84 43.92 54.93
C LYS A 127 -22.44 44.25 53.55
N ASP A 128 -22.92 45.48 53.37
CA ASP A 128 -23.53 45.93 52.11
C ASP A 128 -22.49 46.05 50.98
N GLU A 129 -21.29 46.52 51.27
CA GLU A 129 -20.18 46.58 50.30
C GLU A 129 -19.73 45.18 49.86
N LYS A 130 -19.64 44.22 50.80
CA LYS A 130 -19.32 42.82 50.48
C LYS A 130 -20.39 42.18 49.60
N GLN A 131 -21.65 42.44 49.88
CA GLN A 131 -22.77 41.87 49.11
C GLN A 131 -22.90 42.51 47.73
N THR A 132 -22.61 43.81 47.62
CA THR A 132 -22.54 44.52 46.34
C THR A 132 -21.38 44.00 45.48
N LEU A 133 -20.19 43.80 46.06
CA LEU A 133 -19.05 43.22 45.37
C LEU A 133 -19.34 41.79 44.89
N LYS A 134 -19.97 40.96 45.74
CA LYS A 134 -20.38 39.60 45.38
C LYS A 134 -21.40 39.59 44.24
N ARG A 135 -22.39 40.50 44.26
CA ARG A 135 -23.38 40.64 43.19
C ARG A 135 -22.76 41.13 41.89
N ALA A 136 -21.89 42.15 41.95
CA ALA A 136 -21.17 42.64 40.78
C ALA A 136 -20.30 41.54 40.14
N LEU A 137 -19.59 40.75 40.95
CA LEU A 137 -18.80 39.63 40.45
C LEU A 137 -19.66 38.51 39.82
N ALA A 138 -20.88 38.28 40.33
CA ALA A 138 -21.83 37.32 39.76
C ALA A 138 -22.50 37.84 38.47
N GLU A 139 -22.70 39.16 38.35
CA GLU A 139 -23.28 39.80 37.16
C GLU A 139 -22.26 39.96 36.01
N ILE A 140 -20.96 40.09 36.32
CA ILE A 140 -19.87 40.21 35.34
C ILE A 140 -19.62 38.89 34.56
N GLY A 141 -20.28 37.78 34.91
CA GLY A 141 -20.42 36.66 33.99
C GLY A 141 -20.90 35.34 34.61
N HIS A 142 -21.14 34.36 33.75
CA HIS A 142 -21.73 33.04 34.05
C HIS A 142 -20.89 32.13 34.98
N ASN A 143 -19.77 32.59 35.55
CA ASN A 143 -18.74 31.70 36.14
C ASN A 143 -18.72 31.71 37.66
N ALA A 144 -17.99 30.74 38.24
CA ALA A 144 -17.67 30.71 39.67
C ALA A 144 -16.94 31.99 40.10
N ALA A 145 -17.51 32.70 41.09
CA ALA A 145 -17.00 33.96 41.58
C ALA A 145 -16.91 33.95 43.12
N GLY A 146 -15.79 34.47 43.64
CA GLY A 146 -15.51 34.50 45.08
C GLY A 146 -15.13 35.89 45.57
N ILE A 147 -15.46 36.20 46.83
CA ILE A 147 -14.97 37.39 47.53
C ILE A 147 -14.10 36.99 48.71
N MET A 148 -13.03 37.74 48.96
CA MET A 148 -12.01 37.41 49.98
C MET A 148 -11.48 38.69 50.65
N PRO A 149 -11.19 38.69 51.98
CA PRO A 149 -10.46 39.77 52.62
C PRO A 149 -9.07 39.95 52.01
N GLU A 150 -8.60 41.18 51.89
CA GLU A 150 -7.27 41.50 51.35
C GLU A 150 -6.11 40.88 52.17
N SER A 151 -6.32 40.66 53.46
CA SER A 151 -5.37 39.99 54.36
C SER A 151 -5.29 38.47 54.16
N MET A 152 -6.17 37.89 53.34
CA MET A 152 -6.19 36.47 53.01
C MET A 152 -5.75 36.31 51.55
N SER A 153 -4.81 35.40 51.32
CA SER A 153 -4.43 34.95 49.97
C SER A 153 -4.91 33.52 49.79
N ILE A 154 -5.54 33.25 48.64
CA ILE A 154 -5.74 31.90 48.14
C ILE A 154 -4.74 31.74 47.00
N GLU A 155 -3.68 30.99 47.24
CA GLU A 155 -2.78 30.56 46.19
C GLU A 155 -3.44 29.40 45.44
N LEU A 156 -4.04 29.71 44.29
CA LEU A 156 -4.33 28.69 43.29
C LEU A 156 -2.98 28.22 42.76
N HIS A 157 -2.47 27.11 43.28
CA HIS A 157 -1.31 26.45 42.70
C HIS A 157 -1.66 26.12 41.25
N ASN A 158 -1.16 26.93 40.31
CA ASN A 158 -1.33 26.74 38.88
C ASN A 158 -0.62 25.44 38.47
N ALA A 159 -1.29 24.29 38.65
CA ALA A 159 -0.84 23.01 38.13
C ALA A 159 -0.68 23.06 36.59
N ALA A 160 -1.41 23.96 35.92
CA ALA A 160 -1.26 24.25 34.50
C ALA A 160 0.10 24.86 34.12
N ASN A 161 0.79 25.54 35.06
CA ASN A 161 2.09 26.17 34.80
C ASN A 161 3.30 25.35 35.29
N ALA A 162 3.08 24.28 36.06
CA ALA A 162 4.16 23.41 36.54
C ALA A 162 4.76 22.51 35.43
N GLY A 163 4.21 22.57 34.21
CA GLY A 163 4.73 21.89 33.02
C GLY A 163 4.94 22.84 31.82
N GLY A 164 5.25 24.11 32.09
CA GLY A 164 5.50 25.14 31.07
C GLY A 164 6.57 24.74 30.05
N SER A 165 6.14 24.09 28.98
CA SER A 165 6.75 24.09 27.65
C SER A 165 5.66 23.69 26.64
N SER A 166 5.03 24.71 26.08
CA SER A 166 4.46 24.77 24.72
C SER A 166 4.74 23.54 23.85
N GLY A 167 3.82 22.57 23.84
CA GLY A 167 3.82 21.54 22.80
C GLY A 167 2.96 20.32 23.07
N ASN A 168 2.82 19.87 24.32
CA ASN A 168 2.36 18.49 24.53
C ASN A 168 1.40 18.34 25.73
N ASN A 169 0.10 18.52 25.48
CA ASN A 169 -0.96 18.27 26.46
C ASN A 169 -0.99 16.76 26.83
N PRO A 170 -0.85 16.38 28.12
CA PRO A 170 -0.75 14.98 28.53
C PRO A 170 -1.99 14.15 28.18
N PHE A 171 -3.18 14.76 28.19
CA PHE A 171 -4.41 14.10 27.79
C PHE A 171 -4.41 13.79 26.29
N LEU A 172 -4.01 14.76 25.46
CA LEU A 172 -3.90 14.57 24.01
C LEU A 172 -2.78 13.59 23.65
N GLN A 173 -1.67 13.57 24.41
CA GLN A 173 -0.62 12.56 24.23
C GLN A 173 -1.12 11.14 24.51
N MET A 174 -1.94 10.97 25.57
CA MET A 174 -2.54 9.67 25.86
C MET A 174 -3.50 9.25 24.74
N VAL A 175 -4.30 10.18 24.21
CA VAL A 175 -5.18 9.94 23.05
C VAL A 175 -4.36 9.51 21.83
N ASP A 176 -3.31 10.25 21.48
CA ASP A 176 -2.42 9.95 20.35
C ASP A 176 -1.73 8.58 20.51
N TRP A 177 -1.23 8.27 21.71
CA TRP A 177 -0.67 6.96 22.02
C TRP A 177 -1.70 5.84 21.87
N CYS A 178 -2.94 6.05 22.31
CA CYS A 178 -4.03 5.09 22.16
C CYS A 178 -4.37 4.89 20.68
N GLU A 179 -4.53 5.95 19.90
CA GLU A 179 -4.85 5.89 18.46
C GLU A 179 -3.76 5.18 17.67
N LYS A 180 -2.48 5.54 17.90
CA LYS A 180 -1.34 4.85 17.30
C LYS A 180 -1.27 3.38 17.70
N SER A 181 -1.65 3.03 18.93
CA SER A 181 -1.69 1.64 19.38
C SER A 181 -2.83 0.85 18.74
N ILE A 182 -4.01 1.46 18.59
CA ILE A 182 -5.17 0.88 17.89
C ILE A 182 -4.83 0.64 16.41
N ALA A 183 -4.26 1.65 15.74
CA ALA A 183 -3.85 1.54 14.33
C ALA A 183 -2.84 0.40 14.13
N ARG A 184 -1.85 0.26 15.03
CA ARG A 184 -0.87 -0.84 15.00
C ARG A 184 -1.49 -2.22 15.17
N LEU A 185 -2.49 -2.34 16.05
CA LEU A 185 -3.15 -3.62 16.30
C LEU A 185 -4.05 -4.05 15.14
N ILE A 186 -4.68 -3.10 14.44
CA ILE A 186 -5.59 -3.39 13.32
C ILE A 186 -4.81 -3.55 12.02
N LEU A 187 -3.93 -2.60 11.71
CA LEU A 187 -3.22 -2.52 10.42
C LEU A 187 -1.87 -3.25 10.44
N GLY A 188 -1.38 -3.68 11.61
CA GLY A 188 -0.07 -4.31 11.76
C GLY A 188 1.13 -3.36 11.68
N GLN A 189 0.90 -2.05 11.51
CA GLN A 189 1.96 -1.06 11.26
C GLN A 189 1.67 0.30 11.88
N THR A 190 2.70 1.13 12.03
CA THR A 190 2.68 2.33 12.88
C THR A 190 2.38 3.64 12.13
N LEU A 191 2.53 3.70 10.80
CA LEU A 191 2.75 4.97 10.11
C LEU A 191 1.56 5.51 9.29
N THR A 192 0.61 4.67 8.89
CA THR A 192 -0.50 5.08 7.99
C THR A 192 -1.50 6.05 8.63
N SER A 193 -1.44 6.26 9.95
CA SER A 193 -2.32 7.20 10.67
C SER A 193 -1.61 8.49 11.13
N GLY A 194 -0.32 8.65 10.82
CA GLY A 194 0.49 9.76 11.34
C GLY A 194 1.58 10.25 10.40
N ALA A 195 1.36 10.15 9.09
CA ALA A 195 2.25 10.74 8.09
C ALA A 195 2.11 12.27 8.09
N ASP A 196 2.68 12.92 9.10
CA ASP A 196 2.97 14.35 9.10
C ASP A 196 4.05 14.64 8.04
N GLY A 197 3.67 14.61 6.76
CA GLY A 197 4.23 15.28 5.57
C GLY A 197 5.75 15.33 5.29
N LYS A 198 6.63 14.88 6.18
CA LYS A 198 8.07 15.20 6.19
C LYS A 198 8.98 14.01 5.92
N SER A 199 8.47 12.77 5.87
CA SER A 199 9.31 11.60 5.58
C SER A 199 8.52 10.39 5.01
N SER A 200 7.58 10.63 4.09
CA SER A 200 6.95 9.54 3.35
C SER A 200 7.73 9.27 2.07
N THR A 201 8.69 8.36 2.10
CA THR A 201 9.40 7.88 0.90
C THR A 201 8.59 6.79 0.20
N ASN A 202 8.68 6.68 -1.13
CA ASN A 202 7.98 5.64 -1.91
C ASN A 202 8.29 4.21 -1.42
N ALA A 203 9.50 3.97 -0.90
CA ALA A 203 9.90 2.71 -0.30
C ALA A 203 9.06 2.35 0.95
N LEU A 204 8.67 3.34 1.75
CA LEU A 204 7.87 3.13 2.95
C LEU A 204 6.42 2.76 2.60
N GLY A 205 5.87 3.36 1.55
CA GLY A 205 4.56 3.01 1.01
C GLY A 205 4.47 1.56 0.52
N ASN A 206 5.54 1.04 -0.09
CA ASN A 206 5.60 -0.35 -0.56
C ASN A 206 5.58 -1.34 0.60
N VAL A 207 6.39 -1.13 1.64
CA VAL A 207 6.39 -1.97 2.85
C VAL A 207 5.00 -1.99 3.51
N HIS A 208 4.27 -0.89 3.45
CA HIS A 208 2.92 -0.83 4.00
C HIS A 208 1.90 -1.66 3.23
N ASN A 209 2.00 -1.66 1.90
CA ASN A 209 1.15 -2.51 1.07
C ASN A 209 1.48 -3.99 1.29
N GLU A 210 2.77 -4.34 1.45
CA GLU A 210 3.19 -5.71 1.77
C GLU A 210 2.56 -6.20 3.08
N VAL A 211 2.64 -5.44 4.18
CA VAL A 211 2.03 -5.84 5.47
C VAL A 211 0.51 -5.99 5.35
N ARG A 212 -0.16 -5.04 4.68
CA ARG A 212 -1.59 -5.11 4.43
C ARG A 212 -1.95 -6.36 3.61
N ARG A 213 -1.11 -6.71 2.63
CA ARG A 213 -1.30 -7.87 1.76
C ARG A 213 -1.08 -9.17 2.53
N ASP A 214 -0.07 -9.25 3.38
CA ASP A 214 0.19 -10.42 4.22
C ASP A 214 -0.99 -10.72 5.15
N LEU A 215 -1.57 -9.68 5.75
CA LEU A 215 -2.78 -9.81 6.57
C LEU A 215 -3.96 -10.29 5.72
N LEU A 216 -4.20 -9.69 4.55
CA LEU A 216 -5.24 -10.12 3.62
C LEU A 216 -5.06 -11.58 3.23
N VAL A 217 -3.87 -12.01 2.81
CA VAL A 217 -3.60 -13.39 2.41
C VAL A 217 -3.88 -14.36 3.57
N SER A 218 -3.52 -13.98 4.79
CA SER A 218 -3.80 -14.77 5.99
C SER A 218 -5.30 -14.94 6.27
N ASP A 219 -6.05 -13.83 6.22
CA ASP A 219 -7.50 -13.82 6.47
C ASP A 219 -8.24 -14.66 5.43
N VAL A 220 -7.87 -14.45 4.17
CA VAL A 220 -8.51 -15.06 3.02
C VAL A 220 -8.21 -16.58 2.97
N LYS A 221 -7.01 -17.01 3.38
CA LYS A 221 -6.69 -18.44 3.55
C LYS A 221 -7.55 -19.12 4.61
N GLN A 222 -7.79 -18.44 5.73
CA GLN A 222 -8.65 -18.97 6.80
C GLN A 222 -10.13 -19.03 6.36
N LEU A 223 -10.61 -18.04 5.61
CA LEU A 223 -11.93 -18.06 4.99
C LEU A 223 -12.07 -19.21 3.99
N GLY A 224 -11.09 -19.40 3.10
CA GLY A 224 -11.09 -20.50 2.13
C GLY A 224 -11.17 -21.88 2.79
N GLN A 225 -10.43 -22.08 3.89
CA GLN A 225 -10.54 -23.29 4.70
C GLN A 225 -11.94 -23.46 5.30
N THR A 226 -12.54 -22.36 5.80
CA THR A 226 -13.89 -22.38 6.38
C THR A 226 -14.94 -22.74 5.32
N PHE A 227 -14.90 -22.12 4.15
CA PHE A 227 -15.83 -22.41 3.06
C PHE A 227 -15.69 -23.84 2.55
N THR A 228 -14.46 -24.33 2.44
CA THR A 228 -14.19 -25.72 2.04
C THR A 228 -14.80 -26.71 3.05
N GLN A 229 -14.54 -26.51 4.35
CA GLN A 229 -14.94 -27.47 5.39
C GLN A 229 -16.39 -27.36 5.82
N GLN A 230 -17.00 -26.17 5.73
CA GLN A 230 -18.33 -25.90 6.31
C GLN A 230 -19.41 -25.54 5.28
N ILE A 231 -19.04 -25.38 4.01
CA ILE A 231 -20.01 -25.17 2.92
C ILE A 231 -19.88 -26.28 1.89
N ILE A 232 -18.70 -26.46 1.31
CA ILE A 232 -18.47 -27.44 0.23
C ILE A 232 -18.60 -28.86 0.75
N LEU A 233 -17.91 -29.22 1.84
CA LEU A 233 -17.98 -30.56 2.39
C LEU A 233 -19.42 -30.94 2.82
N PRO A 234 -20.18 -30.10 3.57
CA PRO A 234 -21.58 -30.39 3.88
C PRO A 234 -22.47 -30.53 2.65
N TYR A 235 -22.30 -29.66 1.65
CA TYR A 235 -23.03 -29.76 0.38
C TYR A 235 -22.78 -31.12 -0.29
N LEU A 236 -21.53 -31.58 -0.34
CA LEU A 236 -21.19 -32.87 -0.94
C LEU A 236 -21.77 -34.04 -0.14
N LEU A 237 -21.62 -34.03 1.18
CA LEU A 237 -22.11 -35.11 2.06
C LEU A 237 -23.64 -35.25 2.04
N ILE A 238 -24.38 -34.16 1.88
CA ILE A 238 -25.84 -34.19 1.82
C ILE A 238 -26.33 -34.74 0.47
N ASN A 239 -25.63 -34.44 -0.63
CA ASN A 239 -26.10 -34.73 -1.99
C ASN A 239 -25.54 -36.02 -2.59
N PHE A 240 -24.35 -36.45 -2.16
CA PHE A 240 -23.64 -37.55 -2.79
C PHE A 240 -23.26 -38.63 -1.76
N PRO A 241 -23.51 -39.91 -2.07
CA PRO A 241 -23.04 -41.00 -1.23
C PRO A 241 -21.52 -41.21 -1.38
N ASN A 242 -20.86 -41.70 -0.33
CA ASN A 242 -19.44 -42.10 -0.32
C ASN A 242 -18.43 -41.00 -0.68
N VAL A 243 -18.66 -39.76 -0.23
CA VAL A 243 -17.67 -38.69 -0.38
C VAL A 243 -16.50 -38.95 0.57
N ASP A 244 -15.29 -39.08 0.02
CA ASP A 244 -14.05 -39.13 0.80
C ASP A 244 -13.67 -37.70 1.24
N PRO A 245 -13.67 -37.37 2.55
CA PRO A 245 -13.31 -36.04 3.03
C PRO A 245 -11.89 -35.60 2.65
N ALA A 246 -10.98 -36.54 2.32
CA ALA A 246 -9.63 -36.23 1.91
C ALA A 246 -9.51 -35.80 0.43
N ARG A 247 -10.58 -35.96 -0.37
CA ARG A 247 -10.58 -35.72 -1.83
C ARG A 247 -11.67 -34.75 -2.27
N ILE A 248 -11.97 -33.76 -1.43
CA ILE A 248 -12.94 -32.70 -1.77
C ILE A 248 -12.27 -31.56 -2.54
N PRO A 249 -13.01 -30.85 -3.41
CA PRO A 249 -12.56 -29.58 -3.97
C PRO A 249 -12.28 -28.56 -2.87
N THR A 250 -11.18 -27.82 -3.01
CA THR A 250 -10.80 -26.75 -2.08
C THR A 250 -11.19 -25.40 -2.67
N PHE A 251 -11.78 -24.53 -1.85
CA PHE A 251 -12.01 -23.14 -2.18
C PHE A 251 -10.75 -22.32 -1.84
N GLU A 252 -10.19 -21.66 -2.84
CA GLU A 252 -9.07 -20.74 -2.71
C GLU A 252 -9.41 -19.42 -3.40
N PHE A 253 -9.07 -18.32 -2.76
CA PHE A 253 -9.18 -17.01 -3.38
C PHE A 253 -7.90 -16.69 -4.13
N ASP A 254 -8.02 -16.06 -5.29
CA ASP A 254 -6.84 -15.59 -6.01
C ASP A 254 -6.27 -14.34 -5.33
N THR A 255 -5.19 -14.54 -4.57
CA THR A 255 -4.39 -13.47 -3.97
C THR A 255 -3.04 -13.32 -4.65
N LYS A 256 -2.87 -13.80 -5.89
CA LYS A 256 -1.64 -13.59 -6.64
C LYS A 256 -1.52 -12.12 -7.03
N GLU A 257 -0.32 -11.58 -6.95
CA GLU A 257 0.02 -10.34 -7.65
C GLU A 257 0.57 -10.75 -9.02
N PRO A 258 0.01 -10.25 -10.12
CA PRO A 258 0.64 -10.45 -11.42
C PRO A 258 2.03 -9.83 -11.33
N ALA A 259 3.05 -10.66 -11.48
CA ALA A 259 4.41 -10.17 -11.44
C ALA A 259 4.63 -9.13 -12.55
N ASP A 260 5.61 -8.25 -12.36
CA ASP A 260 5.95 -7.25 -13.38
C ASP A 260 6.24 -7.93 -14.72
N LEU A 261 5.30 -7.81 -15.64
CA LEU A 261 5.33 -8.44 -16.96
C LEU A 261 6.58 -8.00 -17.73
N ALA A 262 7.07 -6.78 -17.51
CA ALA A 262 8.28 -6.28 -18.17
C ALA A 262 9.53 -7.00 -17.63
N LEU A 263 9.67 -7.08 -16.31
CA LEU A 263 10.79 -7.76 -15.67
C LEU A 263 10.83 -9.26 -16.04
N PHE A 264 9.68 -9.91 -16.07
CA PHE A 264 9.58 -11.32 -16.48
C PHE A 264 9.84 -11.51 -17.98
N ALA A 265 9.34 -10.62 -18.85
CA ALA A 265 9.61 -10.69 -20.28
C ALA A 265 11.09 -10.51 -20.63
N GLU A 266 11.84 -9.73 -19.83
CA GLU A 266 13.29 -9.55 -20.02
C GLU A 266 14.14 -10.67 -19.41
N SER A 267 13.72 -11.23 -18.27
CA SER A 267 14.51 -12.21 -17.51
C SER A 267 14.26 -13.66 -17.90
N LEU A 268 13.02 -14.04 -18.23
CA LEU A 268 12.66 -15.41 -18.62
C LEU A 268 13.48 -15.91 -19.82
N PRO A 269 13.60 -15.16 -20.94
CA PRO A 269 14.41 -15.62 -22.08
C PRO A 269 15.86 -15.88 -21.68
N LYS A 270 16.48 -14.97 -20.93
CA LYS A 270 17.88 -15.10 -20.46
C LYS A 270 18.08 -16.35 -19.59
N LEU A 271 17.11 -16.68 -18.73
CA LEU A 271 17.19 -17.88 -17.88
C LEU A 271 17.02 -19.17 -18.69
N VAL A 272 16.13 -19.17 -19.68
CA VAL A 272 15.95 -20.30 -20.60
C VAL A 272 17.20 -20.49 -21.48
N ASP A 273 17.82 -19.40 -21.95
CA ASP A 273 19.04 -19.42 -22.76
C ASP A 273 20.24 -20.01 -22.01
N ILE A 274 20.31 -19.83 -20.68
CA ILE A 274 21.32 -20.45 -19.80
C ILE A 274 21.00 -21.94 -19.52
N GLY A 275 19.86 -22.45 -20.00
CA GLY A 275 19.46 -23.85 -19.92
C GLY A 275 18.52 -24.18 -18.76
N LEU A 276 17.92 -23.19 -18.09
CA LEU A 276 16.95 -23.43 -17.03
C LEU A 276 15.63 -23.96 -17.62
N GLN A 277 15.22 -25.16 -17.21
CA GLN A 277 13.96 -25.76 -17.65
C GLN A 277 12.79 -25.24 -16.81
N ILE A 278 12.01 -24.31 -17.38
CA ILE A 278 10.88 -23.66 -16.72
C ILE A 278 9.57 -24.19 -17.32
N PRO A 279 8.67 -24.82 -16.54
CA PRO A 279 7.36 -25.25 -17.05
C PRO A 279 6.51 -24.07 -17.51
N ALA A 280 5.84 -24.20 -18.66
CA ALA A 280 4.95 -23.16 -19.19
C ALA A 280 3.82 -22.81 -18.22
N ASN A 281 3.27 -23.80 -17.50
CA ASN A 281 2.21 -23.59 -16.52
C ASN A 281 2.68 -22.74 -15.34
N TRP A 282 3.92 -22.92 -14.89
CA TRP A 282 4.50 -22.08 -13.84
C TRP A 282 4.63 -20.62 -14.29
N ALA A 283 5.05 -20.38 -15.53
CA ALA A 283 5.17 -19.02 -16.06
C ALA A 283 3.79 -18.36 -16.21
N ARG A 284 2.79 -19.09 -16.71
CA ARG A 284 1.39 -18.63 -16.79
C ARG A 284 0.83 -18.27 -15.42
N ASP A 285 1.03 -19.15 -14.43
CA ASP A 285 0.62 -18.94 -13.05
C ASP A 285 1.24 -17.71 -12.41
N LYS A 286 2.53 -17.44 -12.69
CA LYS A 286 3.24 -16.27 -12.16
C LYS A 286 2.87 -14.97 -12.85
N LEU A 287 2.55 -15.03 -14.14
CA LEU A 287 2.13 -13.87 -14.94
C LEU A 287 0.63 -13.58 -14.85
N GLY A 288 -0.17 -14.48 -14.25
CA GLY A 288 -1.62 -14.37 -14.19
C GLY A 288 -2.30 -14.54 -15.56
N ILE A 289 -1.64 -15.20 -16.51
CA ILE A 289 -2.17 -15.43 -17.87
C ILE A 289 -2.92 -16.77 -17.87
N PRO A 290 -4.25 -16.78 -18.11
CA PRO A 290 -5.03 -18.02 -18.11
C PRO A 290 -4.64 -18.93 -19.28
N GLU A 291 -4.98 -20.21 -19.16
CA GLU A 291 -4.91 -21.11 -20.30
C GLU A 291 -5.98 -20.78 -21.33
N VAL A 292 -5.58 -20.81 -22.60
CA VAL A 292 -6.48 -20.61 -23.74
C VAL A 292 -7.48 -21.76 -23.80
N GLN A 293 -8.77 -21.46 -23.76
CA GLN A 293 -9.82 -22.47 -23.97
C GLN A 293 -9.99 -22.77 -25.47
N GLU A 294 -10.56 -23.94 -25.80
CA GLU A 294 -10.80 -24.31 -27.20
C GLU A 294 -11.65 -23.23 -27.92
N GLY A 295 -11.07 -22.59 -28.94
CA GLY A 295 -11.73 -21.57 -29.75
C GLY A 295 -11.57 -20.12 -29.26
N GLU A 296 -10.79 -19.87 -28.22
CA GLU A 296 -10.56 -18.51 -27.70
C GLU A 296 -9.52 -17.75 -28.55
N VAL A 297 -9.79 -16.47 -28.81
CA VAL A 297 -8.94 -15.62 -29.67
C VAL A 297 -7.66 -15.26 -28.92
N VAL A 298 -6.51 -15.75 -29.41
CA VAL A 298 -5.20 -15.50 -28.81
C VAL A 298 -4.54 -14.28 -29.42
N LEU A 299 -3.90 -13.45 -28.59
CA LEU A 299 -3.05 -12.35 -29.05
C LEU A 299 -1.81 -12.91 -29.77
N GLY A 300 -1.71 -12.68 -31.08
CA GLY A 300 -0.56 -13.04 -31.89
C GLY A 300 0.34 -11.83 -32.14
N ARG A 301 1.64 -11.97 -31.91
CA ARG A 301 2.62 -11.05 -32.49
C ARG A 301 2.64 -11.30 -33.99
N VAL A 302 2.38 -10.27 -34.80
CA VAL A 302 2.60 -10.36 -36.25
C VAL A 302 4.11 -10.52 -36.45
N ALA A 303 4.57 -11.77 -36.58
CA ALA A 303 5.91 -12.02 -37.09
C ALA A 303 5.92 -11.48 -38.52
N GLN A 304 6.59 -10.36 -38.74
CA GLN A 304 7.00 -10.06 -40.11
C GLN A 304 7.89 -11.23 -40.53
N PRO A 305 7.56 -11.94 -41.62
CA PRO A 305 8.45 -12.96 -42.12
C PRO A 305 9.77 -12.25 -42.43
N THR A 306 10.84 -12.67 -41.77
CA THR A 306 12.20 -12.41 -42.25
C THR A 306 12.23 -12.94 -43.66
N GLN A 307 12.13 -12.04 -44.64
CA GLN A 307 12.36 -12.38 -46.03
C GLN A 307 13.82 -12.81 -46.11
N ALA A 308 14.04 -14.13 -46.06
CA ALA A 308 15.22 -14.70 -46.66
C ALA A 308 15.14 -14.33 -48.15
N VAL A 309 15.80 -13.23 -48.53
CA VAL A 309 15.94 -12.84 -49.92
C VAL A 309 16.87 -13.87 -50.57
N GLY A 310 16.28 -14.98 -51.01
CA GLY A 310 16.92 -15.92 -51.90
C GLY A 310 17.12 -15.25 -53.26
N LEU A 311 18.15 -14.42 -53.39
CA LEU A 311 18.66 -13.95 -54.67
C LEU A 311 19.48 -15.07 -55.30
N SER A 312 18.79 -16.04 -55.90
CA SER A 312 19.41 -16.89 -56.91
C SER A 312 18.40 -17.25 -57.99
N ASP A 313 18.89 -17.21 -59.22
CA ASP A 313 18.28 -17.71 -60.44
C ASP A 313 17.17 -16.89 -61.08
N ARG A 314 17.60 -15.80 -61.75
CA ARG A 314 17.15 -15.48 -63.12
C ARG A 314 18.10 -14.50 -63.81
N VAL A 315 19.34 -14.93 -64.07
CA VAL A 315 20.17 -14.32 -65.11
C VAL A 315 20.01 -15.14 -66.38
N VAL A 316 19.10 -14.69 -67.25
CA VAL A 316 19.03 -15.15 -68.64
C VAL A 316 20.29 -14.65 -69.35
N LYS A 317 21.19 -15.58 -69.71
CA LYS A 317 22.32 -15.30 -70.59
C LYS A 317 21.79 -14.97 -71.99
N SER A 318 21.67 -13.68 -72.31
CA SER A 318 21.58 -13.19 -73.69
C SER A 318 22.76 -12.25 -73.95
N PRO A 319 23.63 -12.52 -74.94
CA PRO A 319 24.87 -11.77 -75.14
C PRO A 319 24.72 -10.51 -76.01
N TYR A 320 23.54 -9.90 -76.12
CA TYR A 320 23.35 -8.67 -76.89
C TYR A 320 22.48 -7.62 -76.19
N CYS A 321 22.98 -6.38 -76.17
CA CYS A 321 22.31 -5.21 -75.62
C CYS A 321 21.17 -4.75 -76.54
N PRO A 322 19.94 -4.48 -76.05
CA PRO A 322 18.77 -4.21 -76.90
C PRO A 322 18.79 -2.87 -77.68
N CYS A 323 19.80 -2.02 -77.49
CA CYS A 323 19.89 -0.70 -78.12
C CYS A 323 20.87 -0.58 -79.30
N GLY A 324 21.48 -1.69 -79.77
CA GLY A 324 22.15 -1.74 -81.08
C GLY A 324 23.37 -0.84 -81.29
N CYS A 325 24.01 -0.33 -80.23
CA CYS A 325 25.05 0.70 -80.33
C CYS A 325 26.51 0.19 -80.28
N GLY A 326 26.77 -1.12 -80.36
CA GLY A 326 28.14 -1.66 -80.45
C GLY A 326 29.10 -1.27 -79.32
N GLY A 327 28.59 -0.68 -78.23
CA GLY A 327 29.37 -0.20 -77.10
C GLY A 327 29.75 -1.34 -76.17
N LYS A 328 31.03 -1.42 -75.80
CA LYS A 328 31.47 -2.24 -74.67
C LYS A 328 30.69 -1.77 -73.43
N VAL A 329 29.99 -2.68 -72.78
CA VAL A 329 29.40 -2.40 -71.46
C VAL A 329 30.56 -2.21 -70.50
N HIS A 330 30.90 -0.94 -70.24
CA HIS A 330 31.67 -0.60 -69.06
C HIS A 330 30.77 -0.88 -67.86
N VAL A 331 30.97 -2.04 -67.26
CA VAL A 331 30.54 -2.28 -65.89
C VAL A 331 31.26 -1.21 -65.06
N PHE A 332 30.50 -0.27 -64.51
CA PHE A 332 30.94 0.45 -63.33
C PHE A 332 31.11 -0.63 -62.27
N SER A 333 32.31 -1.18 -62.14
CA SER A 333 32.75 -1.74 -60.88
C SER A 333 32.80 -0.54 -59.95
N ALA A 334 31.70 -0.31 -59.23
CA ALA A 334 31.79 0.39 -57.96
C ALA A 334 32.91 -0.33 -57.20
N GLN A 335 34.03 0.36 -57.04
CA GLN A 335 35.11 -0.12 -56.20
C GLN A 335 34.48 -0.45 -54.85
N SER A 336 34.44 -1.73 -54.55
CA SER A 336 34.24 -2.25 -53.20
C SER A 336 35.30 -1.59 -52.32
N GLY A 337 34.89 -0.74 -51.38
CA GLY A 337 35.84 -0.15 -50.45
C GLY A 337 35.40 1.05 -49.64
N PHE A 338 34.15 1.52 -49.74
CA PHE A 338 33.60 2.41 -48.72
C PHE A 338 32.51 1.65 -47.98
N ASP A 339 32.93 0.98 -46.91
CA ASP A 339 32.00 0.40 -45.95
C ASP A 339 31.48 1.56 -45.09
N GLU A 340 30.32 2.09 -45.46
CA GLU A 340 29.68 3.22 -44.75
C GLU A 340 29.49 2.88 -43.27
N GLN A 341 29.27 1.61 -42.93
CA GLN A 341 29.18 1.15 -41.54
C GLN A 341 30.55 1.14 -40.86
N ALA A 342 31.61 0.67 -41.50
CA ALA A 342 32.96 0.74 -40.90
C ALA A 342 33.48 2.18 -40.75
N PHE A 343 33.14 3.09 -41.67
CA PHE A 343 33.46 4.51 -41.54
C PHE A 343 32.68 5.18 -40.40
N LEU A 344 31.40 4.85 -40.23
CA LEU A 344 30.58 5.34 -39.12
C LEU A 344 31.03 4.77 -37.77
N ASP A 345 31.37 3.47 -37.71
CA ASP A 345 31.85 2.81 -36.50
C ASP A 345 33.23 3.34 -36.07
N SER A 346 34.16 3.51 -37.01
CA SER A 346 35.47 4.14 -36.71
C SER A 346 35.35 5.61 -36.29
N SER A 347 34.40 6.36 -36.87
CA SER A 347 34.11 7.73 -36.45
C SER A 347 33.44 7.79 -35.07
N LEU A 348 32.70 6.74 -34.69
CA LEU A 348 32.10 6.59 -33.36
C LEU A 348 33.16 6.35 -32.29
N ASP A 349 34.08 5.43 -32.57
CA ASP A 349 35.20 5.12 -31.68
C ASP A 349 36.09 6.35 -31.50
N GLU A 350 36.47 7.06 -32.58
CA GLU A 350 37.29 8.27 -32.48
C GLU A 350 36.57 9.43 -31.76
N ALA A 351 35.25 9.55 -31.89
CA ALA A 351 34.46 10.61 -31.25
C ALA A 351 34.17 10.35 -29.76
N LEU A 352 34.20 9.09 -29.32
CA LEU A 352 33.77 8.66 -27.98
C LEU A 352 34.85 7.96 -27.16
N GLU A 353 36.07 7.73 -27.67
CA GLU A 353 37.11 6.97 -26.95
C GLU A 353 37.71 7.70 -25.73
N ASN A 354 37.74 9.03 -25.70
CA ASN A 354 38.34 9.78 -24.58
C ASN A 354 37.31 10.68 -23.87
N VAL A 355 36.44 10.05 -23.09
CA VAL A 355 35.43 10.76 -22.29
C VAL A 355 35.94 11.00 -20.88
N ASP A 356 36.69 12.08 -20.68
CA ASP A 356 36.98 12.55 -19.33
C ASP A 356 35.87 13.50 -18.85
N PHE A 357 34.78 12.90 -18.35
CA PHE A 357 33.67 13.65 -17.75
C PHE A 357 34.12 14.53 -16.57
N ASN A 358 35.16 14.13 -15.84
CA ASN A 358 35.69 14.94 -14.74
C ASN A 358 36.29 16.22 -15.29
N ALA A 359 37.13 16.16 -16.33
CA ALA A 359 37.67 17.35 -16.99
C ALA A 359 36.59 18.25 -17.62
N GLN A 360 35.53 17.66 -18.18
CA GLN A 360 34.44 18.40 -18.82
C GLN A 360 33.55 19.16 -17.83
N LEU A 361 33.32 18.59 -16.63
CA LEU A 361 32.44 19.14 -15.59
C LEU A 361 33.20 19.96 -14.53
N ASP A 362 34.51 19.77 -14.42
CA ASP A 362 35.44 20.50 -13.55
C ASP A 362 35.25 22.03 -13.55
N PRO A 363 35.03 22.71 -14.70
CA PRO A 363 34.80 24.16 -14.72
C PRO A 363 33.50 24.56 -14.02
N MET A 364 32.43 23.77 -14.17
CA MET A 364 31.16 24.00 -13.50
C MET A 364 31.29 23.77 -12.00
N ILE A 365 31.94 22.68 -11.62
CA ILE A 365 32.12 22.29 -10.22
C ILE A 365 32.96 23.34 -9.48
N LYS A 366 34.03 23.85 -10.10
CA LYS A 366 34.85 24.93 -9.52
C LYS A 366 34.04 26.21 -9.29
N GLN A 367 33.12 26.56 -10.19
CA GLN A 367 32.25 27.73 -10.03
C GLN A 367 31.27 27.54 -8.86
N VAL A 368 30.62 26.38 -8.77
CA VAL A 368 29.71 26.01 -7.68
C VAL A 368 30.42 26.01 -6.33
N VAL A 369 31.57 25.35 -6.24
CA VAL A 369 32.37 25.26 -5.01
C VAL A 369 32.88 26.64 -4.58
N SER A 370 33.31 27.49 -5.52
CA SER A 370 33.76 28.86 -5.22
C SER A 370 32.64 29.75 -4.66
N MET A 371 31.38 29.51 -5.09
CA MET A 371 30.21 30.23 -4.59
C MET A 371 29.78 29.72 -3.22
N LEU A 372 29.79 28.40 -3.01
CA LEU A 372 29.49 27.80 -1.72
C LEU A 372 30.48 28.25 -0.63
N HIS A 373 31.76 28.38 -0.95
CA HIS A 373 32.76 28.92 -0.01
C HIS A 373 32.52 30.38 0.40
N ARG A 374 31.72 31.14 -0.35
CA ARG A 374 31.40 32.55 -0.06
C ARG A 374 30.08 32.72 0.70
N CYS A 375 29.33 31.64 0.95
CA CYS A 375 28.04 31.69 1.62
C CYS A 375 28.16 31.24 3.08
N GLY A 376 27.56 31.99 4.01
CA GLY A 376 27.64 31.71 5.45
C GLY A 376 26.44 30.92 6.01
N SER A 377 25.40 30.74 5.22
CA SER A 377 24.17 30.05 5.62
C SER A 377 23.62 29.16 4.50
N TYR A 378 22.85 28.15 4.87
CA TYR A 378 22.25 27.20 3.93
C TYR A 378 21.21 27.87 3.00
N GLU A 379 20.42 28.77 3.54
CA GLU A 379 19.37 29.49 2.81
C GLU A 379 19.99 30.38 1.71
N GLU A 380 21.04 31.14 2.05
CA GLU A 380 21.78 32.00 1.10
C GLU A 380 22.50 31.19 0.00
N ALA A 381 22.99 30.00 0.34
CA ALA A 381 23.61 29.09 -0.64
C ALA A 381 22.60 28.56 -1.66
N SER A 382 21.38 28.24 -1.23
CA SER A 382 20.33 27.71 -2.11
C SER A 382 19.85 28.75 -3.13
N GLU A 383 19.67 30.00 -2.70
CA GLU A 383 19.20 31.10 -3.55
C GLU A 383 20.26 31.47 -4.60
N LYS A 384 21.53 31.60 -4.19
CA LYS A 384 22.63 31.91 -5.12
C LYS A 384 22.93 30.77 -6.10
N LEU A 385 22.69 29.52 -5.73
CA LEU A 385 22.79 28.39 -6.67
C LEU A 385 21.68 28.41 -7.72
N ALA A 386 20.46 28.77 -7.32
CA ALA A 386 19.34 28.92 -8.26
C ALA A 386 19.60 30.04 -9.29
N GLU A 387 20.23 31.15 -8.86
CA GLU A 387 20.64 32.23 -9.77
C GLU A 387 21.79 31.84 -10.72
N LEU A 388 22.70 30.97 -10.26
CA LEU A 388 23.86 30.55 -11.05
C LEU A 388 23.51 29.43 -12.06
N TYR A 389 22.47 28.63 -11.78
CA TYR A 389 22.05 27.49 -12.58
C TYR A 389 21.91 27.79 -14.09
N PRO A 390 21.27 28.90 -14.53
CA PRO A 390 21.14 29.22 -15.95
C PRO A 390 22.45 29.62 -16.64
N LYS A 391 23.54 29.78 -15.89
CA LYS A 391 24.86 30.19 -16.40
C LYS A 391 25.90 29.07 -16.32
N LEU A 392 25.56 27.94 -15.70
CA LEU A 392 26.44 26.77 -15.60
C LEU A 392 26.40 25.98 -16.90
N HIS A 393 27.22 26.40 -17.87
CA HIS A 393 27.40 25.69 -19.14
C HIS A 393 28.87 25.40 -19.39
N SER A 394 29.18 24.16 -19.73
CA SER A 394 30.49 23.72 -20.20
C SER A 394 30.36 23.47 -21.68
N LYS A 395 31.02 24.29 -22.49
CA LYS A 395 30.96 24.18 -23.94
C LYS A 395 31.44 22.82 -24.43
N GLN A 396 32.47 22.27 -23.79
CA GLN A 396 33.01 20.95 -24.11
C GLN A 396 32.00 19.83 -23.86
N HIS A 397 31.25 19.90 -22.76
CA HIS A 397 30.22 18.92 -22.44
C HIS A 397 29.02 19.02 -23.38
N PHE A 398 28.62 20.25 -23.73
CA PHE A 398 27.54 20.50 -24.68
C PHE A 398 27.89 20.02 -26.10
N ASP A 399 29.11 20.29 -26.56
CA ASP A 399 29.58 19.84 -27.88
C ASP A 399 29.69 18.30 -27.94
N TYR A 400 30.05 17.65 -26.83
CA TYR A 400 30.05 16.19 -26.72
C TYR A 400 28.63 15.61 -26.82
N LEU A 401 27.67 16.12 -26.05
CA LEU A 401 26.28 15.67 -26.09
C LEU A 401 25.62 15.87 -27.46
N ASN A 402 25.92 16.98 -28.14
CA ASN A 402 25.41 17.22 -29.49
C ASN A 402 25.99 16.24 -30.51
N LYS A 403 27.29 15.93 -30.44
CA LYS A 403 27.91 14.91 -31.29
C LYS A 403 27.29 13.53 -31.03
N ALA A 404 27.07 13.17 -29.77
CA ALA A 404 26.44 11.90 -29.40
C ALA A 404 24.99 11.80 -29.91
N MET A 405 24.18 12.87 -29.76
CA MET A 405 22.82 12.89 -30.30
C MET A 405 22.80 12.82 -31.83
N PHE A 406 23.67 13.58 -32.50
CA PHE A 406 23.76 13.57 -33.97
C PHE A 406 24.18 12.20 -34.52
N LEU A 407 25.15 11.54 -33.89
CA LEU A 407 25.56 10.17 -34.25
C LEU A 407 24.44 9.16 -33.96
N SER A 408 23.72 9.30 -32.85
CA SER A 408 22.55 8.45 -32.55
C SER A 408 21.44 8.61 -33.59
N GLU A 409 21.23 9.81 -34.11
CA GLU A 409 20.21 10.08 -35.11
C GLU A 409 20.62 9.49 -36.47
N LEU A 410 21.88 9.64 -36.87
CA LEU A 410 22.43 9.02 -38.09
C LEU A 410 22.37 7.48 -38.04
N LEU A 411 22.69 6.87 -36.90
CA LEU A 411 22.55 5.42 -36.69
C LEU A 411 21.09 4.95 -36.70
N GLY A 412 20.18 5.79 -36.20
CA GLY A 412 18.75 5.53 -36.26
C GLY A 412 18.23 5.48 -37.69
N VAL A 413 18.73 6.38 -38.55
CA VAL A 413 18.35 6.43 -39.97
C VAL A 413 19.00 5.32 -40.79
N SER A 414 20.28 5.00 -40.56
CA SER A 414 20.98 3.93 -41.31
C SER A 414 20.48 2.52 -41.00
N ARG A 415 19.90 2.29 -39.81
CA ARG A 415 19.23 1.03 -39.46
C ARG A 415 17.79 0.93 -39.95
N ALA A 416 17.22 2.02 -40.47
CA ALA A 416 15.85 2.09 -40.98
C ALA A 416 15.76 1.96 -42.52
N SER A 417 16.88 2.15 -43.23
CA SER A 417 17.08 1.87 -44.67
C SER A 417 17.73 0.51 -44.88
#